data_AF-O66696-F1
#
_entry.id   AF-O66696-F1
#
_cell.length_a   1.000
_cell.length_b   1.000
_cell.length_c   1.000
_cell.angle_alpha   90.00
_cell.angle_beta   90.00
_cell.angle_gamma   90.00
#
_symmetry.space_group_name_H-M   'P 1'
#
loop_
_entity.id
_entity.type
_entity.pdbx_description
1 polymer ?
#
loop_
_entity_poly.entity_id
_entity_poly.type
_entity_poly.pdbx_seq_one_letter_code
_entity_poly.pdbx_strand_id
1 'polypeptide(L)'
;MECLKAEFFSPIALFKTPFSIKGIETYPLPPYSTVIGLLYTASGKKWKGERFNISVQGDYEAIFRDYVRFRKYNKKDKKLETLPLEVPLFYNFRLTVHILGDENLLKEFEKALKFPYVFPYLSGGEYPVKITKVKMVACRKEYFDTFNIPKNAYIPENIFTEEFRVSLEGHGVYYRVPSFLISQKPRQHEWVGVYYVQKGTKVSEMELLVDEEGEPVWV
;
A
#
# COMPACT_ATOMS: atom_id res chain seq x y z
N MET A 1 -10.84 17.41 -9.32
CA MET A 1 -9.59 17.59 -8.52
C MET A 1 -8.46 16.89 -9.24
N GLU A 2 -7.20 17.32 -9.09
CA GLU A 2 -6.07 16.57 -9.66
C GLU A 2 -5.49 15.60 -8.63
N CYS A 3 -4.99 14.46 -9.10
CA CYS A 3 -4.45 13.39 -8.29
C CYS A 3 -3.24 12.76 -9.02
N LEU A 4 -2.22 12.32 -8.28
CA LEU A 4 -1.08 11.62 -8.86
C LEU A 4 -1.36 10.12 -8.87
N LYS A 5 -1.41 9.52 -10.06
CA LYS A 5 -1.49 8.07 -10.25
C LYS A 5 -0.10 7.49 -10.51
N ALA A 6 0.24 6.46 -9.74
CA ALA A 6 1.47 5.69 -9.92
C ALA A 6 1.17 4.19 -9.92
N GLU A 7 1.78 3.48 -10.87
CA GLU A 7 1.68 2.03 -10.96
C GLU A 7 3.05 1.39 -10.81
N PHE A 8 3.08 0.26 -10.11
CA PHE A 8 4.28 -0.46 -9.78
C PHE A 8 4.10 -1.96 -10.04
N PHE A 9 5.19 -2.59 -10.44
CA PHE A 9 5.28 -4.01 -10.66
C PHE A 9 6.46 -4.58 -9.86
N SER A 10 6.22 -5.67 -9.13
CA SER A 10 7.26 -6.46 -8.50
C SER A 10 7.07 -7.93 -8.83
N PRO A 11 8.11 -8.66 -9.26
CA PRO A 11 8.02 -10.11 -9.41
C PRO A 11 7.64 -10.80 -8.09
N ILE A 12 8.13 -10.26 -6.97
CA ILE A 12 7.92 -10.77 -5.61
C ILE A 12 7.66 -9.60 -4.66
N ALA A 13 6.71 -9.70 -3.74
CA ALA A 13 6.49 -8.69 -2.71
C ALA A 13 6.15 -9.29 -1.34
N LEU A 14 6.45 -8.54 -0.26
CA LEU A 14 6.16 -8.89 1.12
C LEU A 14 5.85 -7.64 1.94
N PHE A 15 4.78 -7.66 2.73
CA PHE A 15 4.34 -6.54 3.58
C PHE A 15 4.22 -7.01 5.04
N LYS A 16 5.37 -7.25 5.68
CA LYS A 16 5.45 -7.89 6.99
C LYS A 16 4.61 -7.18 8.06
N THR A 17 3.81 -7.95 8.80
CA THR A 17 3.09 -7.43 9.98
C THR A 17 4.03 -7.32 11.20
N PRO A 18 3.85 -6.32 12.07
CA PRO A 18 4.78 -6.05 13.18
C PRO A 18 4.83 -7.16 14.25
N PHE A 19 3.84 -8.05 14.35
CA PHE A 19 3.76 -9.10 15.38
C PHE A 19 4.14 -10.51 14.89
N SER A 20 4.80 -10.59 13.73
CA SER A 20 5.31 -11.84 13.15
C SER A 20 6.54 -12.39 13.90
N ILE A 21 6.32 -13.11 15.02
CA ILE A 21 7.40 -13.59 15.93
C ILE A 21 7.88 -15.02 15.60
N LYS A 22 6.99 -15.94 15.23
CA LYS A 22 7.33 -17.35 14.90
C LYS A 22 7.00 -17.75 13.46
N GLY A 23 6.01 -17.09 12.85
CA GLY A 23 5.74 -17.12 11.41
C GLY A 23 5.78 -15.70 10.88
N ILE A 24 6.26 -15.53 9.64
CA ILE A 24 6.12 -14.24 8.96
C ILE A 24 4.70 -14.18 8.40
N GLU A 25 3.96 -13.15 8.78
CA GLU A 25 2.66 -12.81 8.22
C GLU A 25 2.81 -11.54 7.40
N THR A 26 1.94 -11.41 6.40
CA THR A 26 1.93 -10.26 5.49
C THR A 26 0.54 -9.65 5.42
N TYR A 27 0.50 -8.33 5.30
CA TYR A 27 -0.71 -7.64 4.85
C TYR A 27 -1.03 -8.04 3.39
N PRO A 28 -2.32 -8.01 2.99
CA PRO A 28 -2.74 -8.37 1.62
C PRO A 28 -2.32 -7.34 0.55
N LEU A 29 -2.07 -6.09 0.97
CA LEU A 29 -1.54 -4.99 0.16
C LEU A 29 -0.55 -4.16 1.02
N PRO A 30 0.34 -3.34 0.42
CA PRO A 30 1.27 -2.53 1.19
C PRO A 30 0.54 -1.55 2.11
N PRO A 31 0.91 -1.47 3.40
CA PRO A 31 0.43 -0.40 4.27
C PRO A 31 0.74 0.99 3.71
N TYR A 32 -0.07 1.98 4.08
CA TYR A 32 0.14 3.38 3.69
C TYR A 32 1.55 3.87 4.04
N SER A 33 2.08 3.51 5.21
CA SER A 33 3.46 3.81 5.62
C SER A 33 4.53 3.29 4.66
N THR A 34 4.27 2.17 3.98
CA THR A 34 5.20 1.60 2.98
C THR A 34 5.19 2.46 1.72
N VAL A 35 4.01 2.87 1.26
CA VAL A 35 3.86 3.76 0.11
C VAL A 35 4.48 5.14 0.40
N ILE A 36 4.19 5.72 1.56
CA ILE A 36 4.81 6.98 2.04
C ILE A 36 6.33 6.83 2.05
N GLY A 37 6.85 5.76 2.64
CA GLY A 37 8.29 5.48 2.67
C GLY A 37 8.91 5.39 1.28
N LEU A 38 8.23 4.75 0.33
CA LEU A 38 8.65 4.65 -1.06
C LEU A 38 8.72 6.03 -1.72
N LEU A 39 7.70 6.88 -1.55
CA LEU A 39 7.65 8.23 -2.14
C LEU A 39 8.80 9.11 -1.65
N TYR A 40 9.06 9.12 -0.34
CA TYR A 40 10.15 9.90 0.25
C TYR A 40 11.54 9.33 -0.07
N THR A 41 11.64 8.01 -0.21
CA THR A 41 12.88 7.35 -0.66
C THR A 41 13.19 7.72 -2.11
N ALA A 42 12.18 7.68 -2.99
CA ALA A 42 12.32 8.10 -4.38
C ALA A 42 12.68 9.59 -4.50
N SER A 43 12.13 10.46 -3.64
CA SER A 43 12.44 11.90 -3.66
C SER A 43 13.78 12.25 -3.00
N GLY A 44 14.41 11.31 -2.29
CA GLY A 44 15.63 11.57 -1.52
C GLY A 44 15.41 12.51 -0.33
N LYS A 45 14.17 12.71 0.10
CA LYS A 45 13.82 13.62 1.20
C LYS A 45 13.34 12.87 2.42
N LYS A 46 13.36 13.55 3.56
CA LYS A 46 12.70 13.08 4.78
C LYS A 46 11.35 13.76 4.90
N TRP A 47 10.34 12.99 5.30
CA TRP A 47 9.02 13.51 5.62
C TRP A 47 9.10 14.55 6.75
N LYS A 48 8.45 15.70 6.57
CA LYS A 48 8.50 16.84 7.52
C LYS A 48 7.16 17.15 8.19
N GLY A 49 6.17 16.28 8.07
CA GLY A 49 4.86 16.43 8.70
C GLY A 49 3.71 16.70 7.72
N GLU A 50 4.01 16.93 6.44
CA GLU A 50 3.04 17.10 5.36
C GLU A 50 2.05 15.93 5.29
N ARG A 51 0.76 16.25 5.09
CA ARG A 51 -0.32 15.28 5.05
C ARG A 51 -0.95 15.24 3.66
N PHE A 52 -1.34 14.05 3.26
CA PHE A 52 -1.96 13.74 1.98
C PHE A 52 -2.70 12.41 2.09
N ASN A 53 -3.69 12.22 1.23
CA ASN A 53 -4.49 11.00 1.16
C ASN A 53 -3.88 10.04 0.13
N ILE A 54 -4.02 8.75 0.40
CA ILE A 54 -3.45 7.68 -0.42
C ILE A 54 -4.52 6.62 -0.63
N SER A 55 -4.87 6.36 -1.88
CA SER A 55 -5.60 5.17 -2.26
C SER A 55 -4.62 4.07 -2.64
N VAL A 56 -4.83 2.86 -2.13
CA VAL A 56 -3.98 1.69 -2.41
C VAL A 56 -4.82 0.56 -2.97
N GLN A 57 -4.45 0.12 -4.17
CA GLN A 57 -5.10 -0.96 -4.91
C GLN A 57 -4.05 -1.85 -5.54
N GLY A 58 -4.33 -3.13 -5.72
CA GLY A 58 -3.38 -4.04 -6.33
C GLY A 58 -3.95 -5.41 -6.60
N ASP A 59 -3.20 -6.15 -7.42
CA ASP A 59 -3.47 -7.53 -7.78
C ASP A 59 -2.17 -8.33 -7.70
N TYR A 60 -2.30 -9.63 -7.52
CA TYR A 60 -1.20 -10.59 -7.56
C TYR A 60 -1.70 -11.89 -8.19
N GLU A 61 -0.78 -12.69 -8.70
CA GLU A 61 -1.11 -13.95 -9.37
C GLU A 61 -1.28 -15.09 -8.37
N ALA A 62 -0.37 -15.17 -7.40
CA ALA A 62 -0.39 -16.21 -6.38
C ALA A 62 0.31 -15.75 -5.09
N ILE A 63 0.05 -16.48 -4.00
CA ILE A 63 0.84 -16.42 -2.77
C ILE A 63 1.54 -17.75 -2.62
N PHE A 64 2.87 -17.74 -2.49
CA PHE A 64 3.66 -18.93 -2.18
C PHE A 64 4.44 -18.72 -0.89
N ARG A 65 4.93 -19.81 -0.32
CA ARG A 65 5.68 -19.79 0.94
C ARG A 65 7.12 -20.20 0.66
N ASP A 66 8.05 -19.30 0.95
CA ASP A 66 9.47 -19.54 0.80
C ASP A 66 10.08 -20.02 2.13
N TYR A 67 10.91 -21.05 2.06
CA TYR A 67 11.55 -21.66 3.23
C TYR A 67 12.98 -21.14 3.38
N VAL A 68 13.15 -20.15 4.23
CA VAL A 68 14.42 -19.44 4.44
C VAL A 68 15.14 -19.99 5.67
N ARG A 69 16.43 -20.28 5.55
CA ARG A 69 17.29 -20.62 6.70
C ARG A 69 18.00 -19.38 7.22
N PHE A 70 17.48 -18.79 8.29
CA PHE A 70 18.12 -17.65 8.94
C PHE A 70 19.26 -18.15 9.84
N ARG A 71 20.47 -17.64 9.62
CA ARG A 71 21.65 -18.00 10.41
C ARG A 71 22.07 -16.81 11.26
N LYS A 72 21.95 -16.94 12.58
CA LYS A 72 22.34 -15.91 13.53
C LYS A 72 23.55 -16.39 14.32
N TYR A 73 24.63 -15.61 14.28
CA TYR A 73 25.77 -15.87 15.13
C TYR A 73 25.51 -15.31 16.54
N ASN A 74 25.37 -16.20 17.52
CA ASN A 74 25.23 -15.82 18.91
C ASN A 74 26.63 -15.51 19.47
N LYS A 75 26.92 -14.22 19.66
CA LYS A 75 28.23 -13.75 20.16
C LYS A 75 28.52 -14.24 21.58
N LYS A 76 27.50 -14.43 22.42
CA LYS A 76 27.65 -14.86 23.83
C LYS A 76 28.08 -16.33 23.88
N ASP A 77 27.38 -17.18 23.14
CA ASP A 77 27.61 -18.63 23.17
C ASP A 77 28.59 -19.12 22.09
N LYS A 78 29.12 -18.20 21.27
CA LYS A 78 30.00 -18.46 20.11
C LYS A 78 29.49 -19.56 19.18
N LYS A 79 28.17 -19.64 19.02
CA LYS A 79 27.49 -20.66 18.23
C LYS A 79 26.73 -20.04 17.08
N LEU A 80 26.70 -20.76 15.97
CA LEU A 80 25.83 -20.45 14.85
C LEU A 80 24.48 -21.12 15.07
N GLU A 81 23.47 -20.32 15.38
CA GLU A 81 22.09 -20.80 15.48
C GLU A 81 21.43 -20.71 14.10
N THR A 82 20.71 -21.76 13.72
CA THR A 82 19.92 -21.78 12.49
C THR A 82 18.45 -21.82 12.85
N LEU A 83 17.70 -20.86 12.32
CA LEU A 83 16.25 -20.75 12.49
C LEU A 83 15.59 -20.95 11.11
N PRO A 84 14.82 -22.02 10.91
CA PRO A 84 13.98 -22.13 9.73
C PRO A 84 12.84 -21.12 9.84
N LEU A 85 12.61 -20.36 8.77
CA LEU A 85 11.50 -19.42 8.66
C LEU A 85 10.71 -19.74 7.41
N GLU A 86 9.40 -19.63 7.52
CA GLU A 86 8.49 -19.67 6.39
C GLU A 86 8.01 -18.24 6.12
N VAL A 87 8.19 -17.79 4.88
CA VAL A 87 7.94 -16.41 4.45
C VAL A 87 6.88 -16.42 3.35
N PRO A 88 5.67 -15.90 3.58
CA PRO A 88 4.66 -15.77 2.54
C PRO A 88 5.05 -14.63 1.59
N LEU A 89 5.06 -14.91 0.29
CA LEU A 89 5.46 -13.97 -0.75
C LEU A 89 4.36 -13.89 -1.80
N PHE A 90 4.04 -12.67 -2.22
CA PHE A 90 3.20 -12.43 -3.39
C PHE A 90 4.01 -12.63 -4.66
N TYR A 91 3.46 -13.37 -5.62
CA TYR A 91 4.04 -13.54 -6.95
C TYR A 91 3.34 -12.65 -7.98
N ASN A 92 4.13 -12.05 -8.88
CA ASN A 92 3.65 -11.18 -9.96
C ASN A 92 2.75 -10.04 -9.43
N PHE A 93 3.26 -9.31 -8.44
CA PHE A 93 2.53 -8.29 -7.71
C PHE A 93 2.44 -6.98 -8.51
N ARG A 94 1.23 -6.43 -8.62
CA ARG A 94 0.93 -5.17 -9.30
C ARG A 94 0.24 -4.24 -8.32
N LEU A 95 0.71 -3.00 -8.26
CA LEU A 95 0.22 -1.98 -7.35
C LEU A 95 -0.22 -0.77 -8.15
N THR A 96 -1.38 -0.22 -7.82
CA THR A 96 -1.84 1.09 -8.26
C THR A 96 -2.07 1.95 -7.03
N VAL A 97 -1.47 3.14 -7.04
CA VAL A 97 -1.57 4.12 -5.97
C VAL A 97 -2.08 5.42 -6.57
N HIS A 98 -3.08 6.02 -5.92
CA HIS A 98 -3.47 7.40 -6.17
C HIS A 98 -3.13 8.24 -4.95
N ILE A 99 -2.56 9.42 -5.18
CA ILE A 99 -2.12 10.35 -4.13
C ILE A 99 -2.86 11.67 -4.33
N LEU A 100 -3.49 12.15 -3.26
CA LEU A 100 -4.25 13.40 -3.24
C LEU A 100 -3.73 14.31 -2.14
N GLY A 101 -3.41 15.55 -2.49
CA GLY A 101 -2.84 16.51 -1.57
C GLY A 101 -2.43 17.80 -2.28
N ASP A 102 -1.52 18.55 -1.67
CA ASP A 102 -0.99 19.80 -2.23
C ASP A 102 -0.35 19.57 -3.61
N GLU A 103 -0.68 20.43 -4.58
CA GLU A 103 -0.25 20.30 -5.97
C GLU A 103 1.28 20.32 -6.11
N ASN A 104 2.01 21.10 -5.30
CA ASN A 104 3.47 21.13 -5.35
C ASN A 104 4.07 19.82 -4.85
N LEU A 105 3.47 19.23 -3.80
CA LEU A 105 3.88 17.93 -3.29
C LEU A 105 3.61 16.83 -4.31
N LEU A 106 2.47 16.87 -5.01
CA LEU A 106 2.16 15.91 -6.07
C LEU A 106 3.17 16.01 -7.23
N LYS A 107 3.48 17.21 -7.72
CA LYS A 107 4.49 17.43 -8.76
C LYS A 107 5.89 16.98 -8.33
N GLU A 108 6.22 17.17 -7.05
CA GLU A 108 7.48 16.67 -6.49
C GLU A 108 7.55 15.13 -6.53
N PHE A 109 6.50 14.46 -6.07
CA PHE A 109 6.43 13.00 -6.13
C PHE A 109 6.40 12.47 -7.56
N GLU A 110 5.72 13.15 -8.48
CA GLU A 110 5.72 12.80 -9.89
C GLU A 110 7.15 12.81 -10.46
N LYS A 111 7.89 13.88 -10.21
CA LYS A 111 9.30 14.00 -10.63
C LYS A 111 10.17 12.94 -9.98
N ALA A 112 10.00 12.71 -8.68
CA ALA A 112 10.75 11.72 -7.91
C ALA A 112 10.51 10.29 -8.41
N LEU A 113 9.27 9.94 -8.76
CA LEU A 113 8.98 8.62 -9.31
C LEU A 113 9.49 8.48 -10.75
N LYS A 114 9.50 9.55 -11.56
CA LYS A 114 10.10 9.51 -12.92
C LYS A 114 11.63 9.42 -12.87
N PHE A 115 12.26 10.08 -11.91
CA PHE A 115 13.71 10.18 -11.76
C PHE A 115 14.12 9.94 -10.29
N PRO A 116 14.05 8.68 -9.82
CA PRO A 116 14.25 8.37 -8.40
C PRO A 116 15.69 8.59 -7.97
N TYR A 117 15.86 9.25 -6.81
CA TYR A 117 17.16 9.42 -6.17
C TYR A 117 17.75 8.09 -5.69
N VAL A 118 16.88 7.20 -5.20
CA VAL A 118 17.20 5.80 -4.83
C VAL A 118 16.20 4.88 -5.50
N PHE A 119 16.67 3.75 -6.02
CA PHE A 119 15.79 2.73 -6.61
C PHE A 119 14.67 2.37 -5.63
N PRO A 120 13.39 2.53 -6.03
CA PRO A 120 12.28 2.27 -5.15
C PRO A 120 12.15 0.76 -4.91
N TYR A 121 11.76 0.43 -3.70
CA TYR A 121 11.48 -0.92 -3.27
C TYR A 121 10.23 -0.89 -2.41
N LEU A 122 9.52 -2.01 -2.40
CA LEU A 122 8.45 -2.22 -1.45
C LEU A 122 9.02 -2.93 -0.24
N SER A 123 8.68 -2.48 0.97
CA SER A 123 9.15 -3.05 2.24
C SER A 123 10.64 -2.81 2.53
N GLY A 124 11.39 -3.82 2.96
CA GLY A 124 12.72 -3.70 3.58
C GLY A 124 13.93 -3.56 2.65
N GLY A 125 13.75 -3.17 1.38
CA GLY A 125 14.86 -3.02 0.42
C GLY A 125 15.23 -4.27 -0.37
N GLU A 126 14.71 -5.43 0.03
CA GLU A 126 15.00 -6.73 -0.60
C GLU A 126 14.28 -6.92 -1.95
N TYR A 127 13.14 -6.25 -2.13
CA TYR A 127 12.26 -6.42 -3.29
C TYR A 127 12.18 -5.11 -4.09
N PRO A 128 13.06 -4.92 -5.10
CA PRO A 128 13.02 -3.73 -5.94
C PRO A 128 11.71 -3.69 -6.73
N VAL A 129 11.18 -2.49 -6.92
CA VAL A 129 9.93 -2.29 -7.65
C VAL A 129 10.21 -1.60 -8.98
N LYS A 130 9.57 -2.09 -10.04
CA LYS A 130 9.56 -1.40 -11.33
C LYS A 130 8.38 -0.42 -11.33
N ILE A 131 8.67 0.86 -11.52
CA ILE A 131 7.64 1.85 -11.80
C ILE A 131 7.19 1.66 -13.25
N THR A 132 5.91 1.40 -13.48
CA THR A 132 5.35 1.17 -14.82
C THR A 132 4.67 2.41 -15.38
N LYS A 133 4.05 3.22 -14.51
CA LYS A 133 3.32 4.42 -14.91
C LYS A 133 3.39 5.48 -13.81
N VAL A 134 3.53 6.74 -14.21
CA VAL A 134 3.43 7.91 -13.32
C VAL A 134 2.77 9.03 -14.11
N LYS A 135 1.60 9.48 -13.65
CA LYS A 135 0.79 10.47 -14.39
C LYS A 135 -0.07 11.29 -13.41
N MET A 136 -0.12 12.60 -13.64
CA MET A 136 -1.17 13.44 -13.07
C MET A 136 -2.48 13.18 -13.82
N VAL A 137 -3.55 12.89 -13.09
CA VAL A 137 -4.87 12.57 -13.67
C VAL A 137 -5.96 13.41 -13.01
N ALA A 138 -7.01 13.72 -13.76
CA ALA A 138 -8.19 14.35 -13.20
C ALA A 138 -9.06 13.31 -12.48
N CYS A 139 -9.44 13.62 -11.25
CA CYS A 139 -10.33 12.84 -10.40
C CYS A 139 -11.69 13.58 -10.27
N ARG A 140 -12.80 12.87 -10.45
CA ARG A 140 -14.18 13.40 -10.34
C ARG A 140 -15.08 12.47 -9.55
N LYS A 141 -16.07 13.04 -8.88
CA LYS A 141 -17.08 12.25 -8.16
C LYS A 141 -18.10 11.70 -9.16
N GLU A 142 -18.40 10.43 -9.06
CA GLU A 142 -19.41 9.74 -9.85
C GLU A 142 -20.27 8.87 -8.92
N TYR A 143 -21.56 8.81 -9.22
CA TYR A 143 -22.50 7.96 -8.49
C TYR A 143 -22.70 6.65 -9.24
N PHE A 144 -22.68 5.54 -8.50
CA PHE A 144 -22.91 4.20 -9.03
C PHE A 144 -24.01 3.49 -8.23
N ASP A 145 -25.06 3.03 -8.92
CA ASP A 145 -26.06 2.14 -8.34
C ASP A 145 -25.44 0.80 -7.93
N THR A 146 -24.58 0.26 -8.79
CA THR A 146 -23.80 -0.96 -8.54
C THR A 146 -22.42 -0.78 -9.16
N PHE A 147 -21.39 -1.03 -8.37
CA PHE A 147 -20.00 -0.95 -8.79
C PHE A 147 -19.29 -2.27 -8.48
N ASN A 148 -18.57 -2.80 -9.48
CA ASN A 148 -17.76 -3.99 -9.31
C ASN A 148 -16.30 -3.57 -9.12
N ILE A 149 -15.71 -3.96 -7.99
CA ILE A 149 -14.35 -3.55 -7.65
C ILE A 149 -13.34 -4.18 -8.63
N PRO A 150 -12.56 -3.36 -9.38
CA PRO A 150 -11.75 -3.86 -10.49
C PRO A 150 -10.44 -4.54 -10.05
N LYS A 151 -9.93 -4.20 -8.87
CA LYS A 151 -8.66 -4.67 -8.27
C LYS A 151 -8.86 -4.83 -6.77
N ASN A 152 -8.08 -5.68 -6.11
CA ASN A 152 -8.15 -5.70 -4.64
C ASN A 152 -7.75 -4.32 -4.09
N ALA A 153 -8.41 -3.87 -3.02
CA ALA A 153 -8.25 -2.51 -2.52
C ALA A 153 -8.32 -2.43 -1.01
N TYR A 154 -7.63 -1.42 -0.45
CA TYR A 154 -7.96 -0.90 0.87
C TYR A 154 -8.99 0.21 0.74
N ILE A 155 -10.14 0.00 1.37
CA ILE A 155 -11.21 0.99 1.48
C ILE A 155 -11.20 1.55 2.91
N PRO A 156 -10.83 2.82 3.10
CA PRO A 156 -10.87 3.48 4.41
C PRO A 156 -12.23 3.38 5.11
N GLU A 157 -12.22 3.18 6.44
CA GLU A 157 -13.47 3.01 7.22
C GLU A 157 -14.37 4.25 7.21
N ASN A 158 -13.79 5.45 7.05
CA ASN A 158 -14.52 6.71 6.93
C ASN A 158 -15.38 6.79 5.67
N ILE A 159 -15.08 6.05 4.60
CA ILE A 159 -15.92 5.99 3.40
C ILE A 159 -17.28 5.35 3.72
N PHE A 160 -17.40 4.58 4.80
CA PHE A 160 -18.66 3.95 5.23
C PHE A 160 -19.48 4.79 6.21
N THR A 161 -19.03 6.00 6.53
CA THR A 161 -19.80 6.93 7.38
C THR A 161 -20.88 7.68 6.59
N GLU A 162 -21.81 8.34 7.28
CA GLU A 162 -23.11 8.84 6.77
C GLU A 162 -23.05 9.68 5.47
N GLU A 163 -21.89 10.22 5.08
CA GLU A 163 -21.71 11.00 3.85
C GLU A 163 -21.76 10.17 2.56
N PHE A 164 -21.47 8.87 2.57
CA PHE A 164 -21.27 8.09 1.34
C PHE A 164 -22.17 6.85 1.17
N ARG A 165 -23.02 6.50 2.15
CA ARG A 165 -24.06 5.43 2.09
C ARG A 165 -23.62 4.07 1.53
N VAL A 166 -22.35 3.72 1.68
CA VAL A 166 -21.82 2.48 1.10
C VAL A 166 -22.20 1.29 1.96
N SER A 167 -22.98 0.34 1.42
CA SER A 167 -23.18 -0.95 2.07
C SER A 167 -22.17 -1.98 1.52
N LEU A 168 -21.15 -2.31 2.32
CA LEU A 168 -20.44 -3.57 2.12
C LEU A 168 -21.32 -4.65 2.75
N GLU A 169 -22.15 -5.34 1.97
CA GLU A 169 -22.83 -6.55 2.43
C GLU A 169 -21.79 -7.65 2.75
N GLY A 170 -21.12 -7.59 3.91
CA GLY A 170 -20.24 -8.65 4.40
C GLY A 170 -18.98 -8.96 3.56
N HIS A 171 -18.62 -8.11 2.60
CA HIS A 171 -17.57 -8.41 1.61
C HIS A 171 -16.24 -7.67 1.84
N GLY A 172 -15.74 -7.61 3.08
CA GLY A 172 -14.43 -7.04 3.38
C GLY A 172 -13.83 -7.54 4.70
N VAL A 173 -12.51 -7.65 4.76
CA VAL A 173 -11.78 -8.01 5.97
C VAL A 173 -11.18 -6.75 6.59
N TYR A 174 -11.50 -6.47 7.85
CA TYR A 174 -10.99 -5.29 8.54
C TYR A 174 -9.50 -5.44 8.90
N TYR A 175 -8.71 -4.43 8.59
CA TYR A 175 -7.31 -4.30 8.96
C TYR A 175 -7.04 -2.94 9.60
N ARG A 176 -6.11 -2.92 10.56
CA ARG A 176 -5.44 -1.67 10.97
C ARG A 176 -4.12 -1.58 10.25
N VAL A 177 -3.95 -0.56 9.42
CA VAL A 177 -2.73 -0.35 8.63
C VAL A 177 -1.95 0.87 9.14
N PRO A 178 -0.62 0.77 9.29
CA PRO A 178 0.19 1.93 9.67
C PRO A 178 0.29 2.94 8.52
N SER A 179 0.10 4.22 8.82
CA SER A 179 0.13 5.35 7.88
C SER A 179 1.34 6.27 8.09
N PHE A 180 1.14 7.46 8.65
CA PHE A 180 2.20 8.44 8.85
C PHE A 180 2.99 8.17 10.13
N LEU A 181 4.25 8.58 10.13
CA LEU A 181 5.13 8.42 11.27
C LEU A 181 4.72 9.41 12.39
N ILE A 182 4.71 8.97 13.64
CA ILE A 182 4.50 9.84 14.82
C ILE A 182 5.84 10.12 15.51
N SER A 183 6.63 9.06 15.72
CA SER A 183 7.94 9.16 16.37
C SER A 183 8.94 8.21 15.72
N GLN A 184 10.21 8.60 15.67
CA GLN A 184 11.30 7.73 15.20
C GLN A 184 11.87 6.84 16.31
N LYS A 185 11.73 7.23 17.59
CA LYS A 185 12.36 6.54 18.73
C LYS A 185 11.44 6.59 19.97
N PRO A 186 10.70 5.50 20.28
CA PRO A 186 10.52 4.30 19.46
C PRO A 186 9.81 4.60 18.14
N ARG A 187 10.04 3.78 17.10
CA ARG A 187 9.38 3.97 15.80
C ARG A 187 7.88 3.70 15.94
N GLN A 188 7.08 4.74 15.83
CA GLN A 188 5.63 4.70 16.00
C GLN A 188 4.95 5.33 14.79
N HIS A 189 3.85 4.74 14.35
CA HIS A 189 3.02 5.22 13.26
C HIS A 189 1.60 5.46 13.74
N GLU A 190 0.91 6.35 13.05
CA GLU A 190 -0.54 6.47 13.08
C GLU A 190 -1.16 5.23 12.42
N TRP A 191 -2.35 4.85 12.89
CA TRP A 191 -3.03 3.62 12.46
C TRP A 191 -4.40 3.98 11.91
N VAL A 192 -4.66 3.55 10.67
CA VAL A 192 -5.93 3.79 9.98
C VAL A 192 -6.69 2.48 9.85
N GLY A 193 -7.99 2.50 10.13
CA GLY A 193 -8.89 1.38 9.87
C GLY A 193 -9.27 1.31 8.40
N VAL A 194 -9.10 0.15 7.79
CA VAL A 194 -9.43 -0.10 6.38
C VAL A 194 -10.10 -1.46 6.24
N TYR A 195 -11.01 -1.56 5.28
CA TYR A 195 -11.52 -2.84 4.80
C TYR A 195 -10.71 -3.26 3.58
N TYR A 196 -10.07 -4.43 3.65
CA TYR A 196 -9.54 -5.09 2.47
C TYR A 196 -10.69 -5.75 1.73
N VAL A 197 -10.89 -5.34 0.48
CA VAL A 197 -11.94 -5.85 -0.39
C VAL A 197 -11.31 -6.48 -1.63
N GLN A 198 -11.80 -7.66 -2.00
CA GLN A 198 -11.29 -8.40 -3.14
C GLN A 198 -11.85 -7.88 -4.46
N LYS A 199 -11.07 -8.06 -5.53
CA LYS A 199 -11.53 -7.88 -6.90
C LYS A 199 -12.79 -8.71 -7.16
N GLY A 200 -13.76 -8.13 -7.84
CA GLY A 200 -15.03 -8.80 -8.16
C GLY A 200 -16.11 -8.63 -7.09
N THR A 201 -15.79 -8.02 -5.94
CA THR A 201 -16.80 -7.64 -4.96
C THR A 201 -17.71 -6.57 -5.52
N LYS A 202 -19.02 -6.81 -5.44
CA LYS A 202 -20.04 -5.83 -5.77
C LYS A 202 -20.34 -4.95 -4.57
N VAL A 203 -20.43 -3.67 -4.84
CA VAL A 203 -20.83 -2.65 -3.86
C VAL A 203 -21.98 -1.86 -4.47
N SER A 204 -22.99 -1.56 -3.67
CA SER A 204 -24.19 -0.85 -4.13
C SER A 204 -24.26 0.55 -3.53
N GLU A 205 -24.95 1.46 -4.23
CA GLU A 205 -25.26 2.82 -3.76
C GLU A 205 -24.03 3.63 -3.30
N MET A 206 -23.08 3.88 -4.21
CA MET A 206 -21.82 4.52 -3.86
C MET A 206 -21.57 5.81 -4.64
N GLU A 207 -21.29 6.91 -3.94
CA GLU A 207 -20.58 8.05 -4.55
C GLU A 207 -19.07 7.78 -4.45
N LEU A 208 -18.41 7.63 -5.59
CA LEU A 208 -16.99 7.32 -5.69
C LEU A 208 -16.22 8.44 -6.33
N LEU A 209 -15.01 8.68 -5.84
CA LEU A 209 -14.03 9.41 -6.60
C LEU A 209 -13.42 8.48 -7.65
N VAL A 210 -13.42 8.88 -8.91
CA VAL A 210 -12.92 8.09 -10.05
C VAL A 210 -11.94 8.94 -10.85
N ASP A 211 -10.82 8.33 -11.28
CA ASP A 211 -9.87 8.98 -12.17
C ASP A 211 -10.37 9.02 -13.63
N GLU A 212 -9.73 9.81 -14.48
CA GLU A 212 -10.08 9.94 -15.90
C GLU A 212 -9.97 8.63 -16.71
N GLU A 213 -9.32 7.61 -16.16
CA GLU A 213 -9.16 6.28 -16.75
C GLU A 213 -10.22 5.28 -16.22
N GLY A 214 -11.14 5.75 -15.36
CA GLY A 214 -12.22 4.94 -14.80
C GLY A 214 -11.81 4.10 -13.58
N GLU A 215 -10.64 4.35 -12.99
CA GLU A 215 -10.23 3.66 -11.76
C GLU A 215 -10.74 4.38 -10.51
N PRO A 216 -11.28 3.64 -9.52
CA PRO A 216 -11.77 4.23 -8.29
C PRO A 216 -10.60 4.73 -7.44
N VAL A 217 -10.87 5.75 -6.63
CA VAL A 217 -9.90 6.39 -5.75
C VAL A 217 -10.46 6.39 -4.33
N TRP A 218 -10.01 5.41 -3.55
CA TRP A 218 -10.44 5.16 -2.17
C TRP A 218 -9.72 6.09 -1.18
N VAL A 219 -10.26 7.28 -0.94
CA VAL A 219 -9.74 8.29 0.01
C VAL A 219 -10.85 8.95 0.81
#